data_AF-A0A2E8HE44-F1
#
_entry.id   AF-A0A2E8HE44-F1
#
_cell.length_a   1.000
_cell.length_b   1.000
_cell.length_c   1.000
_cell.angle_alpha   90.00
_cell.angle_beta   90.00
_cell.angle_gamma   90.00
#
_symmetry.space_group_name_H-M   'P 1'
#
loop_
_entity.id
_entity.type
_entity.pdbx_description
1 polymer ?
#
loop_
_entity_poly.entity_id
_entity_poly.type
_entity_poly.pdbx_seq_one_letter_code
_entity_poly.pdbx_strand_id
1 'polypeptide(L)'
;MPREKKAARGKHRWIAIQVNKSIQRDSLKKLLGESLDGIEWKLFDSEKRSKRTFAIIKITLSDYQQALAILNKISGFQTITSSGKIRLVRERVKSYL
;
A
#
# COMPACT_ATOMS: atom_id res chain seq x y z
N MET A 1 19.42 -17.47 -13.91
CA MET A 1 19.98 -16.68 -12.79
C MET A 1 19.48 -17.25 -11.47
N PRO A 2 20.33 -17.48 -10.45
CA PRO A 2 19.89 -18.03 -9.18
C PRO A 2 18.93 -17.06 -8.50
N ARG A 3 17.80 -17.55 -7.96
CA ARG A 3 16.91 -16.73 -7.12
C ARG A 3 17.73 -16.25 -5.92
N GLU A 4 17.86 -14.94 -5.76
CA GLU A 4 18.53 -14.32 -4.61
C GLU A 4 18.09 -14.99 -3.31
N LYS A 5 19.06 -15.38 -2.47
CA LYS A 5 18.80 -16.00 -1.17
C LYS A 5 17.82 -15.13 -0.39
N LYS A 6 16.87 -15.74 0.33
CA LYS A 6 15.80 -15.03 1.08
C LYS A 6 16.31 -13.87 1.95
N ALA A 7 17.57 -13.93 2.42
CA ALA A 7 18.22 -12.88 3.22
C ALA A 7 18.61 -11.61 2.44
N ALA A 8 18.82 -11.70 1.11
CA ALA A 8 19.22 -10.56 0.28
C ALA A 8 18.03 -9.71 -0.20
N ARG A 9 16.80 -10.25 -0.14
CA ARG A 9 15.58 -9.47 -0.43
C ARG A 9 15.31 -8.54 0.74
N GLY A 10 15.54 -7.25 0.53
CA GLY A 10 15.26 -6.19 1.52
C GLY A 10 13.92 -6.40 2.25
N LYS A 11 13.94 -6.14 3.57
CA LYS A 11 12.75 -6.26 4.41
C LYS A 11 11.73 -5.21 3.98
N HIS A 12 10.47 -5.63 3.88
CA HIS A 12 9.38 -4.78 3.43
C HIS A 12 8.10 -5.02 4.25
N ARG A 13 7.17 -4.08 4.14
CA ARG A 13 5.81 -4.20 4.65
C ARG A 13 4.82 -4.02 3.50
N TRP A 14 3.74 -4.77 3.57
CA TRP A 14 2.55 -4.57 2.75
C TRP A 14 1.55 -3.78 3.58
N ILE A 15 1.00 -2.70 3.02
CA ILE A 15 0.00 -1.86 3.67
C ILE A 15 -1.25 -1.86 2.78
N ALA A 16 -2.41 -2.18 3.36
CA ALA A 16 -3.68 -1.90 2.72
C ALA A 16 -4.18 -0.51 3.10
N ILE A 17 -4.66 0.22 2.11
CA ILE A 17 -5.29 1.52 2.27
C ILE A 17 -6.70 1.52 1.69
N GLN A 18 -7.59 2.25 2.34
CA GLN A 18 -8.89 2.66 1.82
C GLN A 18 -8.79 4.12 1.39
N VAL A 19 -9.37 4.43 0.24
CA VAL A 19 -9.60 5.80 -0.21
C VAL A 19 -11.10 6.02 -0.31
N ASN A 20 -11.60 7.07 0.33
CA ASN A 20 -13.02 7.45 0.37
C ASN A 20 -13.51 8.08 -0.96
N LYS A 21 -12.95 7.62 -2.08
CA LYS A 21 -13.31 8.00 -3.44
C LYS A 21 -12.99 6.84 -4.38
N SER A 22 -13.79 6.66 -5.42
CA SER A 22 -13.47 5.79 -6.55
C SER A 22 -12.43 6.48 -7.44
N ILE A 23 -11.18 6.02 -7.41
CA ILE A 23 -10.03 6.64 -8.08
C ILE A 23 -9.41 5.60 -9.03
N GLN A 24 -9.05 6.02 -10.25
CA GLN A 24 -8.32 5.17 -11.19
C GLN A 24 -6.91 4.87 -10.67
N ARG A 25 -6.37 3.70 -11.05
CA ARG A 25 -5.06 3.23 -10.58
C ARG A 25 -3.95 4.25 -10.83
N ASP A 26 -3.92 4.87 -12.01
CA ASP A 26 -2.87 5.84 -12.37
C ASP A 26 -2.99 7.14 -11.58
N SER A 27 -4.21 7.63 -11.37
CA SER A 27 -4.45 8.80 -10.52
C SER A 27 -4.06 8.51 -9.06
N LEU A 28 -4.39 7.32 -8.56
CA LEU A 28 -3.98 6.89 -7.21
C LEU A 28 -2.45 6.79 -7.12
N LYS A 29 -1.80 6.23 -8.15
CA LYS A 29 -0.34 6.13 -8.21
C LYS A 29 0.32 7.50 -8.21
N LYS A 30 -0.25 8.48 -8.92
CA LYS A 30 0.22 9.87 -8.94
C LYS A 30 0.10 10.53 -7.56
N LEU A 31 -1.07 10.45 -6.93
CA LEU A 31 -1.31 10.99 -5.58
C LEU A 31 -0.36 10.39 -4.53
N LEU A 32 -0.17 9.07 -4.59
CA LEU A 32 0.78 8.37 -3.71
C LEU A 32 2.23 8.77 -4.02
N GLY A 33 2.58 9.01 -5.29
CA GLY A 33 3.91 9.47 -5.68
C GLY A 33 4.24 10.86 -5.15
N GLU A 34 3.26 11.78 -5.20
CA GLU A 34 3.40 13.13 -4.63
C GLU A 34 3.50 13.08 -3.09
N SER A 35 2.75 12.19 -2.44
CA SER A 35 2.70 12.13 -0.97
C SER A 35 3.85 11.34 -0.34
N LEU A 36 4.30 10.27 -1.00
CA LEU A 36 5.38 9.39 -0.57
C LEU A 36 6.69 9.71 -1.31
N ASP A 37 6.90 10.98 -1.66
CA ASP A 37 8.14 11.42 -2.27
C ASP A 37 9.33 11.13 -1.35
N GLY A 38 10.45 10.68 -1.92
CA GLY A 38 11.63 10.25 -1.18
C GLY A 38 11.51 8.89 -0.46
N ILE A 39 10.37 8.19 -0.57
CA ILE A 39 10.17 6.84 -0.01
C ILE A 39 10.17 5.80 -1.13
N GLU A 40 10.86 4.68 -0.95
CA GLU A 40 10.76 3.57 -1.92
C GLU A 40 9.46 2.78 -1.71
N TRP A 41 8.55 2.88 -2.67
CA TRP A 41 7.26 2.20 -2.61
C TRP A 41 6.79 1.65 -3.97
N LYS A 42 5.81 0.73 -3.93
CA LYS A 42 5.17 0.18 -5.13
C LYS A 42 3.67 -0.03 -4.91
N LEU A 43 2.84 0.50 -5.79
CA LEU A 43 1.43 0.11 -5.89
C LEU A 43 1.31 -1.31 -6.43
N PHE A 44 0.73 -2.21 -5.64
CA PHE A 44 0.57 -3.61 -6.01
C PHE A 44 -0.85 -3.87 -6.49
N ASP A 45 -1.82 -3.93 -5.57
CA ASP A 45 -3.23 -4.15 -5.90
C ASP A 45 -4.00 -2.82 -5.82
N SER A 46 -5.05 -2.70 -6.63
CA SER A 46 -6.01 -1.58 -6.58
C SER A 46 -7.35 -2.08 -7.09
N GLU A 47 -8.37 -2.03 -6.24
CA GLU A 47 -9.73 -2.49 -6.52
C GLU A 47 -10.71 -1.35 -6.19
N LYS A 48 -11.66 -1.09 -7.08
CA LYS A 48 -12.72 -0.11 -6.83
C LYS A 48 -13.96 -0.85 -6.33
N ARG A 49 -14.58 -0.34 -5.26
CA ARG A 49 -15.87 -0.84 -4.78
C ARG A 49 -16.78 0.33 -4.47
N SER A 50 -17.86 0.46 -5.24
CA SER A 50 -18.83 1.55 -5.11
C SER A 50 -18.12 2.92 -5.11
N LYS A 51 -18.22 3.68 -4.01
CA LYS A 51 -17.62 5.01 -3.83
C LYS A 51 -16.21 4.99 -3.20
N ARG A 52 -15.59 3.81 -3.06
CA ARG A 52 -14.29 3.64 -2.41
C ARG A 52 -13.28 2.93 -3.31
N THR A 53 -12.01 3.14 -3.03
CA THR A 53 -10.90 2.40 -3.63
C THR A 53 -10.10 1.71 -2.53
N PHE A 54 -9.80 0.44 -2.72
CA PHE A 54 -8.93 -0.34 -1.86
C PHE A 54 -7.63 -0.60 -2.60
N ALA A 55 -6.50 -0.32 -1.97
CA ALA A 55 -5.21 -0.56 -2.58
C ALA A 55 -4.24 -1.21 -1.61
N ILE A 56 -3.30 -1.97 -2.16
CA ILE A 56 -2.20 -2.54 -1.40
C ILE A 56 -0.90 -1.99 -1.96
N ILE A 57 -0.10 -1.39 -1.09
CA ILE A 57 1.22 -0.87 -1.43
C ILE A 57 2.29 -1.70 -0.73
N LYS A 58 3.44 -1.84 -1.38
CA LYS A 58 4.67 -2.37 -0.81
C LYS A 58 5.56 -1.19 -0.45
N ILE A 59 6.16 -1.23 0.73
CA ILE A 59 7.15 -0.27 1.19
C ILE A 59 8.31 -0.98 1.88
N THR A 60 9.50 -0.38 1.90
CA THR A 60 10.60 -0.82 2.75
C THR A 60 10.18 -0.87 4.23
N LEU A 61 10.82 -1.73 5.01
CA LEU A 61 10.52 -1.81 6.44
C LEU A 61 11.01 -0.56 7.19
N SER A 62 12.09 0.07 6.72
CA SER A 62 12.64 1.31 7.29
C SER A 62 11.64 2.46 7.21
N ASP A 63 10.96 2.60 6.07
CA ASP A 63 10.10 3.77 5.81
C ASP A 63 8.64 3.51 6.23
N TYR A 64 8.35 2.31 6.76
CA TYR A 64 7.00 1.87 7.11
C TYR A 64 6.28 2.84 8.06
N GLN A 65 6.95 3.26 9.14
CA GLN A 65 6.34 4.15 10.14
C GLN A 65 6.06 5.53 9.56
N GLN A 66 7.00 6.07 8.79
CA GLN A 66 6.85 7.36 8.12
C GLN A 66 5.70 7.32 7.12
N ALA A 67 5.62 6.29 6.28
CA ALA A 67 4.53 6.17 5.31
C ALA A 67 3.17 5.97 5.97
N LEU A 68 3.07 5.24 7.09
CA LEU A 68 1.80 5.19 7.83
C LEU A 68 1.35 6.58 8.29
N ALA A 69 2.27 7.38 8.81
CA ALA A 69 1.96 8.73 9.27
C ALA A 69 1.54 9.63 8.10
N ILE A 70 2.21 9.55 6.95
CA ILE A 70 1.84 10.29 5.74
C ILE A 70 0.47 9.84 5.24
N LEU A 71 0.24 8.54 5.04
CA LEU A 71 -0.99 8.01 4.46
C LEU A 71 -2.23 8.36 5.29
N ASN A 72 -2.13 8.34 6.62
CA ASN A 72 -3.25 8.71 7.49
C ASN A 72 -3.42 10.22 7.65
N LYS A 73 -2.49 11.06 7.17
CA LYS A 73 -2.65 12.51 7.09
C LYS A 73 -3.33 12.96 5.79
N ILE A 74 -3.30 12.14 4.74
CA ILE A 74 -3.95 12.46 3.47
C ILE A 74 -5.47 12.40 3.65
N SER A 75 -6.15 13.50 3.33
CA SER A 75 -7.60 13.57 3.43
C SER A 75 -8.27 12.49 2.57
N GLY A 76 -9.18 11.73 3.20
CA GLY A 76 -9.90 10.63 2.56
C GLY A 76 -9.11 9.34 2.43
N PHE A 77 -7.88 9.25 2.94
CA PHE A 77 -7.12 8.00 3.02
C PHE A 77 -7.20 7.43 4.44
N GLN A 78 -7.18 6.10 4.54
CA GLN A 78 -7.11 5.40 5.81
C GLN A 78 -6.34 4.10 5.63
N THR A 79 -5.39 3.80 6.52
CA THR A 79 -4.72 2.51 6.52
C THR A 79 -5.61 1.46 7.19
N ILE A 80 -5.86 0.34 6.50
CA ILE A 80 -6.68 -0.76 7.02
C ILE A 80 -5.83 -1.72 7.84
N THR A 81 -4.69 -2.14 7.29
CA THR A 81 -3.84 -3.14 7.92
C THR A 81 -2.45 -3.17 7.30
N SER A 82 -1.50 -3.80 7.99
CA SER A 82 -0.19 -4.11 7.43
C SER A 82 0.29 -5.52 7.79
N SER A 83 1.16 -6.09 6.95
CA SER A 83 1.83 -7.36 7.23
C SER A 83 3.12 -7.50 6.42
N GLY A 84 4.05 -8.37 6.85
CA GLY A 84 5.16 -8.80 6.01
C GLY A 84 4.75 -9.75 4.87
N LYS A 85 3.49 -10.22 4.87
CA LYS A 85 2.97 -11.18 3.87
C LYS A 85 1.77 -10.59 3.14
N ILE A 86 1.88 -10.44 1.82
CA ILE A 86 0.79 -9.96 0.95
C ILE A 86 -0.50 -10.77 1.11
N ARG A 87 -0.40 -12.10 1.30
CA ARG A 87 -1.56 -12.98 1.52
C ARG A 87 -2.43 -12.52 2.68
N LEU A 88 -1.82 -12.19 3.82
CA LEU A 88 -2.54 -11.75 5.03
C LEU A 88 -3.20 -10.38 4.84
N VAL A 89 -2.57 -9.49 4.07
CA VAL A 89 -3.15 -8.19 3.74
C VAL A 89 -4.34 -8.35 2.81
N ARG A 90 -4.22 -9.18 1.77
CA ARG A 90 -5.32 -9.49 0.83
C ARG A 90 -6.52 -10.13 1.53
N GLU A 91 -6.29 -11.09 2.41
CA GLU A 91 -7.36 -11.73 3.20
C GLU A 91 -8.15 -10.71 4.02
N ARG A 92 -7.45 -9.76 4.65
CA ARG A 92 -8.10 -8.66 5.36
C ARG A 92 -8.81 -7.70 4.42
N VAL A 93 -8.26 -7.36 3.25
CA VAL A 93 -8.95 -6.49 2.29
C VAL A 93 -10.23 -7.14 1.75
N LYS A 94 -10.23 -8.46 1.54
CA LYS A 94 -11.41 -9.18 1.06
C LYS A 94 -12.64 -9.02 1.95
N SER A 95 -12.50 -8.79 3.26
CA SER A 95 -13.65 -8.52 4.13
C SER A 95 -14.29 -7.14 3.92
N TYR A 96 -13.69 -6.29 3.09
CA TYR A 96 -14.20 -4.96 2.73
C TYR A 96 -14.66 -4.88 1.26
N LEU A 97 -14.43 -5.93 0.48
CA LEU A 97 -14.77 -6.02 -0.95
C LEU A 97 -16.12 -6.71 -1.15
#